data_AF-A0A7Y1ZMV9-F1
#
_entry.id   AF-A0A7Y1ZMV9-F1
#
_cell.length_a   1.000
_cell.length_b   1.000
_cell.length_c   1.000
_cell.angle_alpha   90.00
_cell.angle_beta   90.00
_cell.angle_gamma   90.00
#
_symmetry.space_group_name_H-M   'P 1'
#
loop_
_entity.id
_entity.type
_entity.pdbx_description
1 polymer ?
#
loop_
_entity_poly.entity_id
_entity_poly.type
_entity_poly.pdbx_seq_one_letter_code
_entity_poly.pdbx_strand_id
1 'polypeptide(L)'
;MDVESLSVSPKLKSEFDDAETEILLWPLVNNALIAVNADEVTYDAARNALASSNGTATLVNYLQNEGSRIKGMDFSFRAPLLCHLAALAVEDNGCDTVYDPEQTMFFIETDDAQYALPVVKDYTVDWKSIADDIERDYEVVSDEVWALDRLLAFAEIEVDAYRRQDDDI
;
A
#
# COMPACT_ATOMS: atom_id res chain seq x y z
N MET A 1 -17.23 -0.58 3.05
CA MET A 1 -16.59 0.71 2.68
C MET A 1 -16.68 0.84 1.17
N ASP A 2 -16.93 2.03 0.62
CA ASP A 2 -16.99 2.23 -0.83
C ASP A 2 -15.60 2.63 -1.37
N VAL A 3 -14.80 1.62 -1.72
CA VAL A 3 -13.40 1.78 -2.17
C VAL A 3 -13.26 2.59 -3.46
N GLU A 4 -14.30 2.61 -4.30
CA GLU A 4 -14.32 3.32 -5.58
C GLU A 4 -14.35 4.85 -5.37
N SER A 5 -14.84 5.28 -4.20
CA SER A 5 -14.88 6.68 -3.78
C SER A 5 -13.68 7.11 -2.92
N LEU A 6 -12.79 6.18 -2.55
CA LEU A 6 -11.64 6.49 -1.71
C LEU A 6 -10.68 7.40 -2.45
N SER A 7 -10.34 8.49 -1.77
CA SER A 7 -9.46 9.52 -2.28
C SER A 7 -8.44 9.94 -1.22
N VAL A 8 -7.37 10.57 -1.70
CA VAL A 8 -6.37 11.19 -0.84
C VAL A 8 -5.99 12.54 -1.42
N SER A 9 -5.72 13.50 -0.53
CA SER A 9 -5.12 14.79 -0.87
C SER A 9 -3.69 14.79 -0.31
N PRO A 10 -2.67 14.45 -1.13
CA PRO A 10 -1.30 14.44 -0.67
C PRO A 10 -0.86 15.82 -0.20
N LYS A 11 -0.19 15.90 0.96
CA LYS A 11 0.51 17.12 1.37
C LYS A 11 1.68 17.35 0.42
N LEU A 12 1.66 18.48 -0.29
CA LEU A 12 2.71 18.85 -1.21
C LEU A 12 3.81 19.66 -0.50
N LYS A 13 5.04 19.59 -1.01
CA LYS A 13 6.13 20.46 -0.57
C LYS A 13 5.74 21.90 -0.89
N SER A 14 6.13 22.82 -0.01
CA SER A 14 5.79 24.26 -0.09
C SER A 14 6.21 24.98 -1.38
N GLU A 15 7.05 24.36 -2.22
CA GLU A 15 7.46 24.90 -3.52
C GLU A 15 6.49 24.55 -4.66
N PHE A 16 5.52 23.66 -4.43
CA PHE A 16 4.45 23.32 -5.36
C PHE A 16 3.15 24.00 -4.91
N ASP A 17 2.49 24.69 -5.84
CA ASP A 17 1.36 25.59 -5.59
C ASP A 17 0.09 24.82 -5.15
N ASP A 18 -0.63 25.40 -4.18
CA ASP A 18 -1.58 24.82 -3.21
C ASP A 18 -2.95 24.38 -3.78
N ALA A 19 -2.99 23.79 -4.98
CA ALA A 19 -4.21 23.10 -5.40
C ALA A 19 -4.23 21.71 -4.75
N GLU A 20 -4.88 21.58 -3.58
CA GLU A 20 -5.28 20.28 -3.03
C GLU A 20 -6.03 19.51 -4.11
N THR A 21 -5.31 18.61 -4.78
CA THR A 21 -5.85 17.78 -5.85
C THR A 21 -6.20 16.46 -5.20
N GLU A 22 -7.50 16.21 -5.09
CA GLU A 22 -8.02 14.94 -4.63
C GLU A 22 -7.71 13.86 -5.67
N ILE A 23 -7.01 12.81 -5.25
CA ILE A 23 -6.61 11.69 -6.10
C ILE A 23 -7.42 10.47 -5.70
N LEU A 24 -8.19 9.91 -6.64
CA LEU A 24 -8.88 8.64 -6.44
C LEU A 24 -7.88 7.49 -6.41
N LEU A 25 -7.95 6.68 -5.35
CA LEU A 25 -6.99 5.59 -5.12
C LEU A 25 -7.29 4.39 -6.02
N TRP A 26 -8.55 3.98 -6.07
CA TRP A 26 -8.92 2.73 -6.73
C TRP A 26 -8.55 2.67 -8.22
N PRO A 27 -8.74 3.73 -9.05
CA PRO A 27 -8.30 3.69 -10.44
C PRO A 27 -6.80 3.39 -10.60
N LEU A 28 -5.96 3.92 -9.71
CA LEU A 28 -4.51 3.67 -9.72
C LEU A 28 -4.19 2.23 -9.31
N VAL A 29 -4.84 1.74 -8.25
CA VAL A 29 -4.71 0.35 -7.78
C VAL A 29 -5.18 -0.63 -8.85
N ASN A 30 -6.36 -0.40 -9.43
CA ASN A 30 -6.94 -1.22 -10.48
C ASN A 30 -6.02 -1.30 -11.72
N ASN A 31 -5.45 -0.18 -12.16
CA ASN A 31 -4.49 -0.19 -13.26
C ASN A 31 -3.24 -1.02 -12.94
N ALA A 32 -2.74 -0.93 -11.70
CA ALA A 32 -1.61 -1.74 -11.24
C ALA A 32 -1.96 -3.24 -11.17
N LEU A 33 -3.15 -3.59 -10.66
CA LEU A 33 -3.67 -4.96 -10.60
C LEU A 33 -3.84 -5.58 -12.01
N ILE A 34 -4.34 -4.80 -12.98
CA ILE A 34 -4.41 -5.20 -14.39
C ILE A 34 -3.00 -5.48 -14.91
N ALA A 35 -2.05 -4.58 -14.64
CA ALA A 35 -0.69 -4.72 -15.14
C ALA A 35 0.00 -6.00 -14.62
N VAL A 36 -0.20 -6.33 -13.34
CA VAL A 36 0.34 -7.56 -12.73
C VAL A 36 -0.48 -8.82 -13.04
N ASN A 37 -1.55 -8.69 -13.84
CA ASN A 37 -2.45 -9.79 -14.18
C ASN A 37 -3.02 -10.50 -12.93
N ALA A 38 -3.47 -9.71 -11.96
CA ALA A 38 -4.10 -10.18 -10.73
C ALA A 38 -5.39 -10.96 -11.03
N ASP A 39 -5.67 -12.00 -10.24
CA ASP A 39 -6.93 -12.74 -10.29
C ASP A 39 -8.02 -12.08 -9.43
N GLU A 40 -9.27 -12.54 -9.57
CA GLU A 40 -10.44 -11.97 -8.87
C GLU A 40 -10.25 -11.94 -7.34
N VAL A 41 -9.67 -12.99 -6.76
CA VAL A 41 -9.39 -13.06 -5.31
C VAL A 41 -8.39 -11.98 -4.89
N THR A 42 -7.38 -11.72 -5.71
CA THR A 42 -6.41 -10.65 -5.48
C THR A 42 -7.07 -9.27 -5.60
N TYR A 43 -8.06 -9.08 -6.49
CA TYR A 43 -8.85 -7.84 -6.53
C TYR A 43 -9.62 -7.62 -5.24
N ASP A 44 -10.33 -8.65 -4.74
CA ASP A 44 -11.11 -8.53 -3.51
C ASP A 44 -10.20 -8.29 -2.30
N ALA A 45 -9.08 -9.00 -2.21
CA ALA A 45 -8.06 -8.75 -1.21
C ALA A 45 -7.55 -7.31 -1.24
N ALA A 46 -7.25 -6.77 -2.43
CA ALA A 46 -6.80 -5.39 -2.59
C ALA A 46 -7.86 -4.37 -2.16
N ARG A 47 -9.14 -4.62 -2.43
CA ARG A 47 -10.24 -3.76 -1.95
C ARG A 47 -10.31 -3.73 -0.44
N ASN A 48 -10.26 -4.89 0.19
CA ASN A 48 -10.33 -5.01 1.65
C ASN A 48 -9.09 -4.42 2.32
N ALA A 49 -7.92 -4.61 1.73
CA ALA A 49 -6.66 -4.07 2.21
C ALA A 49 -6.69 -2.54 2.34
N LEU A 50 -7.34 -1.81 1.43
CA LEU A 50 -7.46 -0.34 1.46
C LEU A 50 -8.22 0.21 2.69
N ALA A 51 -8.91 -0.64 3.45
CA ALA A 51 -9.68 -0.23 4.62
C ALA A 51 -8.86 -0.11 5.91
N SER A 52 -7.58 -0.51 5.90
CA SER A 52 -6.67 -0.43 7.06
C SER A 52 -5.27 0.00 6.66
N SER A 53 -4.52 0.59 7.58
CA SER A 53 -3.13 1.00 7.34
C SER A 53 -2.23 -0.20 7.01
N ASN A 54 -2.27 -1.26 7.82
CA ASN A 54 -1.53 -2.52 7.59
C ASN A 54 -1.94 -3.20 6.26
N GLY A 55 -3.23 -3.25 5.96
CA GLY A 55 -3.70 -3.77 4.66
C GLY A 55 -3.14 -2.96 3.50
N THR A 56 -3.23 -1.63 3.60
CA THR A 56 -2.69 -0.73 2.57
C THR A 56 -1.17 -0.92 2.42
N ALA A 57 -0.45 -1.16 3.52
CA ALA A 57 0.99 -1.44 3.54
C ALA A 57 1.32 -2.71 2.76
N THR A 58 0.55 -3.76 3.04
CA THR A 58 0.66 -5.05 2.36
C THR A 58 0.37 -4.92 0.87
N LEU A 59 -0.68 -4.18 0.50
CA LEU A 59 -1.06 -3.95 -0.89
C LEU A 59 0.02 -3.18 -1.66
N VAL A 60 0.54 -2.07 -1.13
CA VAL A 60 1.58 -1.29 -1.82
C VAL A 60 2.86 -2.10 -1.99
N ASN A 61 3.23 -2.91 -0.99
CA ASN A 61 4.37 -3.82 -1.07
C ASN A 61 4.16 -4.92 -2.12
N TYR A 62 2.98 -5.52 -2.20
CA TYR A 62 2.63 -6.50 -3.24
C TYR A 62 2.77 -5.90 -4.64
N LEU A 63 2.10 -4.75 -4.90
CA LEU A 63 2.15 -4.09 -6.20
C LEU A 63 3.57 -3.63 -6.56
N GLN A 64 4.36 -3.21 -5.57
CA GLN A 64 5.77 -2.87 -5.77
C GLN A 64 6.59 -4.07 -6.23
N ASN A 65 6.45 -5.21 -5.54
CA ASN A 65 7.22 -6.41 -5.82
C ASN A 65 6.86 -7.01 -7.17
N GLU A 66 5.58 -7.21 -7.46
CA GLU A 66 5.15 -7.74 -8.76
C GLU A 66 5.40 -6.75 -9.89
N GLY A 67 5.13 -5.47 -9.66
CA GLY A 67 5.39 -4.40 -10.63
C GLY A 67 6.86 -4.28 -11.03
N SER A 68 7.80 -4.55 -10.11
CA SER A 68 9.25 -4.48 -10.39
C SER A 68 9.71 -5.48 -11.46
N ARG A 69 8.95 -6.57 -11.66
CA ARG A 69 9.21 -7.60 -12.67
C ARG A 69 8.66 -7.22 -14.04
N ILE A 70 7.87 -6.16 -14.13
CA ILE A 70 7.15 -5.73 -15.33
C ILE A 70 7.85 -4.51 -15.93
N LYS A 71 8.30 -4.66 -17.17
CA LYS A 71 8.98 -3.59 -17.89
C LYS A 71 8.01 -2.44 -18.18
N GLY A 72 8.35 -1.25 -17.69
CA GLY A 72 7.55 -0.04 -17.93
C GLY A 72 6.31 0.07 -17.06
N MET A 73 6.25 -0.66 -15.95
CA MET A 73 5.21 -0.53 -14.94
C MET A 73 5.04 0.94 -14.51
N ASP A 74 3.79 1.40 -14.45
CA ASP A 74 3.46 2.68 -13.84
C ASP A 74 3.32 2.51 -12.33
N PHE A 75 4.14 3.25 -11.58
CA PHE A 75 4.13 3.27 -10.10
C PHE A 75 3.43 4.50 -9.54
N SER A 76 2.60 5.19 -10.33
CA SER A 76 1.80 6.34 -9.92
C SER A 76 0.92 6.07 -8.69
N PHE A 77 0.54 4.81 -8.44
CA PHE A 77 -0.19 4.39 -7.25
C PHE A 77 0.59 4.57 -5.93
N ARG A 78 1.94 4.55 -5.97
CA ARG A 78 2.76 4.44 -4.76
C ARG A 78 2.57 5.63 -3.83
N ALA A 79 2.67 6.85 -4.35
CA ALA A 79 2.56 8.04 -3.50
C ALA A 79 1.17 8.20 -2.87
N PRO A 80 0.09 8.12 -3.64
CA PRO A 80 -1.26 8.18 -3.09
C PRO A 80 -1.53 7.10 -2.04
N LEU A 81 -1.09 5.84 -2.27
CA LEU A 81 -1.26 4.77 -1.29
C LEU A 81 -0.47 5.01 0.00
N LEU A 82 0.76 5.52 -0.09
CA LEU A 82 1.55 5.86 1.10
C LEU A 82 0.91 7.00 1.91
N CYS A 83 0.34 8.01 1.23
CA CYS A 83 -0.38 9.09 1.90
C CYS A 83 -1.65 8.58 2.59
N HIS A 84 -2.40 7.70 1.92
CA HIS A 84 -3.62 7.07 2.46
C HIS A 84 -3.29 6.19 3.67
N LEU A 85 -2.25 5.37 3.55
CA LEU A 85 -1.74 4.53 4.63
C LEU A 85 -1.40 5.35 5.87
N ALA A 86 -0.64 6.45 5.70
CA ALA A 86 -0.21 7.26 6.83
C ALA A 86 -1.40 7.95 7.52
N ALA A 87 -2.41 8.37 6.74
CA ALA A 87 -3.64 8.90 7.31
C ALA A 87 -4.41 7.85 8.12
N LEU A 88 -4.52 6.62 7.61
CA LEU A 88 -5.15 5.51 8.35
C LEU A 88 -4.36 5.12 9.60
N ALA A 89 -3.02 5.12 9.54
CA ALA A 89 -2.16 4.76 10.66
C ALA A 89 -2.42 5.64 11.89
N VAL A 90 -2.69 6.93 11.68
CA VAL A 90 -3.08 7.86 12.75
C VAL A 90 -4.41 7.47 13.42
N GLU A 91 -5.32 6.84 12.67
CA GLU A 91 -6.65 6.45 13.15
C GLU A 91 -6.68 5.05 13.77
N ASP A 92 -6.03 4.08 13.13
CA ASP A 92 -6.10 2.66 13.48
C ASP A 92 -4.87 2.13 14.24
N ASN A 93 -3.77 2.88 14.26
CA ASN A 93 -2.49 2.49 14.86
C ASN A 93 -2.00 1.11 14.35
N GLY A 94 -2.29 0.79 13.09
CA GLY A 94 -1.97 -0.51 12.48
C GLY A 94 -0.58 -0.60 11.87
N CYS A 95 0.13 0.53 11.71
CA CYS A 95 1.52 0.56 11.32
C CYS A 95 2.19 1.88 11.74
N ASP A 96 3.51 1.86 11.91
CA ASP A 96 4.35 3.04 12.07
C ASP A 96 5.10 3.34 10.76
N THR A 97 5.35 4.61 10.47
CA THR A 97 5.98 5.05 9.22
C THR A 97 7.24 5.88 9.45
N VAL A 98 8.32 5.53 8.74
CA VAL A 98 9.61 6.21 8.87
C VAL A 98 10.11 6.67 7.50
N TYR A 99 10.43 7.94 7.35
CA TYR A 99 11.03 8.48 6.13
C TYR A 99 12.53 8.69 6.27
N ASP A 100 13.32 8.04 5.40
CA ASP A 100 14.76 8.26 5.28
C ASP A 100 15.09 9.12 4.04
N PRO A 101 15.46 10.41 4.22
CA PRO A 101 15.76 11.32 3.13
C PRO A 101 17.11 11.05 2.44
N GLU A 102 18.06 10.39 3.10
CA GLU A 102 19.37 10.06 2.54
C GLU A 102 19.23 8.88 1.57
N GLN A 103 18.52 7.84 2.01
CA GLN A 103 18.27 6.63 1.22
C GLN A 103 17.11 6.77 0.23
N THR A 104 16.28 7.81 0.37
CA THR A 104 15.04 8.01 -0.42
C THR A 104 14.06 6.87 -0.25
N MET A 105 13.92 6.42 1.00
CA MET A 105 13.10 5.27 1.36
C MET A 105 12.01 5.70 2.35
N PHE A 106 10.84 5.09 2.18
CA PHE A 106 9.73 5.17 3.11
C PHE A 106 9.53 3.77 3.69
N PHE A 107 9.79 3.64 4.98
CA PHE A 107 9.65 2.40 5.72
C PHE A 107 8.31 2.35 6.41
N ILE A 108 7.75 1.15 6.48
CA ILE A 108 6.48 0.88 7.14
C ILE A 108 6.70 -0.29 8.07
N GLU A 109 6.41 -0.11 9.35
CA GLU A 109 6.49 -1.16 10.36
C GLU A 109 5.08 -1.56 10.76
N THR A 110 4.79 -2.84 10.64
CA THR A 110 3.54 -3.45 11.15
C THR A 110 3.93 -4.45 12.22
N ASP A 111 2.97 -4.89 13.03
CA ASP A 111 3.20 -5.95 14.04
C ASP A 111 3.83 -7.23 13.44
N ASP A 112 3.59 -7.47 12.15
CA ASP A 112 3.89 -8.73 11.48
C ASP A 112 5.00 -8.61 10.40
N ALA A 113 5.41 -7.39 10.01
CA ALA A 113 6.42 -7.16 8.97
C ALA A 113 6.91 -5.72 8.90
N GLN A 114 8.08 -5.56 8.30
CA GLN A 114 8.65 -4.28 7.91
C GLN A 114 8.76 -4.22 6.37
N TYR A 115 8.31 -3.12 5.77
CA TYR A 115 8.38 -2.87 4.34
C TYR A 115 9.27 -1.67 4.04
N ALA A 116 9.97 -1.71 2.91
CA ALA A 116 10.84 -0.63 2.46
C ALA A 116 10.47 -0.24 1.03
N LEU A 117 9.97 0.99 0.86
CA LEU A 117 9.45 1.47 -0.41
C LEU A 117 10.26 2.67 -0.90
N PRO A 118 10.78 2.65 -2.14
CA PRO A 118 11.51 3.78 -2.68
C PRO A 118 10.55 4.94 -2.94
N VAL A 119 10.88 6.13 -2.45
CA VAL A 119 10.16 7.38 -2.71
C VAL A 119 11.09 8.34 -3.44
N VAL A 120 10.77 8.64 -4.70
CA VAL A 120 11.67 9.45 -5.54
C VAL A 120 11.71 10.88 -5.00
N LYS A 121 12.90 11.48 -4.91
CA LYS A 121 13.08 12.86 -4.41
C LYS A 121 12.22 13.88 -5.17
N ASP A 122 11.97 13.63 -6.44
CA ASP A 122 11.23 14.50 -7.35
C ASP A 122 9.70 14.43 -7.15
N TYR A 123 9.20 13.56 -6.26
CA TYR A 123 7.79 13.59 -5.93
C TYR A 123 7.46 14.93 -5.27
N THR A 124 6.30 15.47 -5.64
CA THR A 124 5.78 16.73 -5.10
C THR A 124 5.33 16.60 -3.65
N VAL A 125 5.18 15.36 -3.16
CA VAL A 125 4.75 15.00 -1.81
C VAL A 125 5.80 15.40 -0.76
N ASP A 126 5.36 16.02 0.33
CA ASP A 126 6.18 16.30 1.51
C ASP A 126 6.19 15.10 2.47
N TRP A 127 7.06 14.14 2.18
CA TRP A 127 7.22 12.92 2.96
C TRP A 127 7.54 13.16 4.43
N LYS A 128 8.22 14.25 4.76
CA LYS A 128 8.55 14.61 6.14
C LYS A 128 7.33 15.00 6.97
N SER A 129 6.26 15.44 6.31
CA SER A 129 5.01 15.83 6.95
C SER A 129 3.97 14.71 7.04
N ILE A 130 4.29 13.56 6.43
CA ILE A 130 3.43 12.39 6.28
C ILE A 130 3.93 11.22 7.12
N ALA A 131 5.25 11.01 7.18
CA ALA A 131 5.82 9.99 8.05
C ALA A 131 5.69 10.35 9.54
N ASP A 132 5.56 9.34 10.39
CA ASP A 132 5.55 9.49 11.85
C ASP A 132 6.92 9.96 12.35
N ASP A 133 7.98 9.36 11.79
CA ASP A 133 9.37 9.68 12.13
C ASP A 133 10.26 9.94 10.90
N ILE A 134 11.34 10.69 11.13
CA ILE A 134 12.35 11.00 10.12
C ILE A 134 13.71 10.55 10.65
N GLU A 135 14.21 9.45 10.11
CA GLU A 135 15.48 8.85 10.53
C GLU A 135 16.47 8.75 9.37
N ARG A 136 17.77 8.76 9.68
CA ARG A 136 18.83 8.61 8.68
C ARG A 136 19.51 7.26 8.86
N ASP A 137 19.87 6.65 7.73
CA ASP A 137 20.52 5.33 7.70
C ASP A 137 19.65 4.28 8.41
N TYR A 138 18.34 4.37 8.22
CA TYR A 138 17.40 3.46 8.85
C TYR A 138 17.60 2.03 8.31
N GLU A 139 17.80 1.07 9.21
CA GLU A 139 18.08 -0.33 8.87
C GLU A 139 16.83 -1.19 9.05
N VAL A 140 16.51 -1.96 8.01
CA VAL A 140 15.40 -2.92 8.03
C VAL A 140 15.88 -4.23 8.62
N VAL A 141 15.15 -4.73 9.61
CA VAL A 141 15.33 -6.09 10.15
C VAL A 141 14.37 -7.01 9.40
N SER A 142 14.60 -7.23 8.10
CA SER A 142 13.68 -8.02 7.28
C SER A 142 13.98 -9.51 7.37
N ASP A 143 12.94 -10.28 7.67
CA ASP A 143 12.78 -11.65 7.17
C ASP A 143 12.06 -11.58 5.81
N GLU A 144 12.42 -12.43 4.84
CA GLU A 144 11.75 -12.48 3.54
C GLU A 144 10.27 -12.88 3.72
N VAL A 145 9.34 -11.99 3.41
CA VAL A 145 7.90 -12.30 3.49
C VAL A 145 7.23 -12.30 2.11
N TRP A 146 6.46 -13.36 1.84
CA TRP A 146 5.76 -13.59 0.57
C TRP A 146 4.60 -12.60 0.43
N ALA A 147 4.78 -11.57 -0.41
CA ALA A 147 3.87 -10.42 -0.48
C ALA A 147 2.43 -10.77 -0.92
N LEU A 148 2.27 -11.76 -1.81
CA LEU A 148 0.95 -12.21 -2.25
C LEU A 148 0.19 -12.91 -1.12
N ASP A 149 0.83 -13.83 -0.39
CA ASP A 149 0.18 -14.60 0.69
C ASP A 149 -0.37 -13.68 1.79
N ARG A 150 0.37 -12.63 2.12
CA ARG A 150 -0.10 -11.61 3.07
C ARG A 150 -1.27 -10.80 2.52
N LEU A 151 -1.24 -10.43 1.24
CA LEU A 151 -2.35 -9.70 0.65
C LEU A 151 -3.60 -10.57 0.66
N LEU A 152 -3.49 -11.85 0.29
CA LEU A 152 -4.60 -12.79 0.27
C LEU A 152 -5.20 -13.06 1.66
N ALA A 153 -4.49 -12.78 2.75
CA ALA A 153 -5.08 -12.80 4.10
C ALA A 153 -6.21 -11.76 4.28
N PHE A 154 -6.26 -10.73 3.44
CA PHE A 154 -7.33 -9.74 3.39
C PHE A 154 -8.47 -10.13 2.44
N ALA A 155 -8.34 -11.21 1.65
CA ALA A 155 -9.49 -11.74 0.94
C ALA A 155 -10.49 -12.25 2.00
N GLU A 156 -11.72 -11.73 1.97
CA GLU A 156 -12.84 -12.33 2.72
C GLU A 156 -13.23 -13.64 2.02
N ILE A 157 -12.37 -14.65 2.14
CA ILE A 157 -12.68 -15.99 1.64
C ILE A 157 -13.75 -16.52 2.58
N GLU A 158 -15.00 -16.51 2.14
CA GLU A 158 -16.04 -17.32 2.78
C GLU A 158 -15.53 -18.77 2.81
N VAL A 159 -15.24 -19.27 4.00
CA VAL A 159 -14.73 -20.62 4.27
C VAL A 159 -15.63 -21.70 3.64
N ASP A 160 -16.88 -21.35 3.31
CA ASP A 160 -17.84 -22.21 2.62
C ASP A 160 -17.46 -22.54 1.16
N ALA A 161 -16.60 -21.78 0.49
CA ALA A 161 -16.10 -22.13 -0.86
C ALA A 161 -15.15 -23.35 -0.86
N TYR A 162 -14.57 -23.69 0.30
CA TYR A 162 -13.67 -24.84 0.46
C TYR A 162 -14.31 -26.04 1.18
N ARG A 163 -15.54 -25.90 1.68
CA ARG A 163 -16.34 -27.07 2.09
C ARG A 163 -16.82 -27.78 0.83
N ARG A 164 -16.14 -28.86 0.45
CA ARG A 164 -16.81 -29.91 -0.35
C ARG A 164 -18.14 -30.23 0.35
N GLN A 165 -19.23 -30.21 -0.41
CA GLN A 165 -20.42 -30.98 -0.08
C GLN A 165 -20.05 -32.47 -0.13
N ASP A 166 -19.25 -32.93 0.83
CA ASP A 166 -19.17 -34.34 1.17
C ASP A 166 -20.12 -34.53 2.34
N ASP A 167 -21.42 -34.62 2.05
CA ASP A 167 -22.44 -35.23 2.90
C ASP A 167 -23.72 -35.45 2.08
N ASP A 168 -23.65 -36.40 1.14
CA ASP A 168 -24.80 -37.25 0.82
C ASP A 168 -24.47 -38.65 1.35
N ILE A 169 -24.85 -38.92 2.61
CA ILE A 169 -24.99 -40.28 3.18
C ILE A 169 -26.43 -40.74 2.99
#